data_AF-A0A967D256-F1
#
_entry.id   AF-A0A967D256-F1
#
_cell.length_a   1.000
_cell.length_b   1.000
_cell.length_c   1.000
_cell.angle_alpha   90.00
_cell.angle_beta   90.00
_cell.angle_gamma   90.00
#
_symmetry.space_group_name_H-M   'P 1'
#
loop_
_entity.id
_entity.type
_entity.pdbx_description
1 polymer ?
#
loop_
_entity_poly.entity_id
_entity_poly.type
_entity_poly.pdbx_seq_one_letter_code
_entity_poly.pdbx_strand_id
1 'polypeptide(L)'
;MIPLDQRYQWQLLEEFEEISRAVVSSTLLAAIVQAVLAGFGFYFAGLETVFLLTLLTFFAAMIPFVGAAAVWGGASLYLLFFVKDTWAAVGLALWGVSVVSTIDNVIKPIVLHGQSKLHPLLALLSVLGGVTALGPIGIFVGPIAVAFLQAALTMLQTELGSLAEDRQAATAAADLHEPPSRG
;
A
#
# COMPACT_ATOMS: atom_id res chain seq x y z
N MET A 1 23.56 15.26 -14.97
CA MET A 1 23.16 14.16 -15.86
C MET A 1 23.83 12.91 -15.34
N ILE A 2 23.07 12.03 -14.69
CA ILE A 2 23.58 10.75 -14.19
C ILE A 2 23.75 9.84 -15.42
N PRO A 3 24.92 9.22 -15.65
CA PRO A 3 25.17 8.41 -16.84
C PRO A 3 24.52 7.03 -16.65
N LEU A 4 23.21 6.96 -16.89
CA LEU A 4 22.47 5.70 -16.98
C LEU A 4 22.20 5.41 -18.47
N ASP A 5 22.47 4.17 -18.87
CA ASP A 5 22.27 3.67 -20.23
C ASP A 5 20.81 3.87 -20.67
N GLN A 6 20.60 4.29 -21.93
CA GLN A 6 19.37 4.87 -22.45
C GLN A 6 18.17 3.90 -22.37
N ARG A 7 18.45 2.60 -22.33
CA ARG A 7 17.46 1.52 -22.14
C ARG A 7 16.82 1.53 -20.75
N TYR A 8 17.59 1.86 -19.70
CA TYR A 8 17.05 1.96 -18.33
C TYR A 8 16.17 3.19 -18.16
N GLN A 9 16.44 4.28 -18.88
CA GLN A 9 15.60 5.49 -18.83
C GLN A 9 14.19 5.23 -19.38
N TRP A 10 14.07 4.48 -20.48
CA TRP A 10 12.77 4.11 -21.05
C TRP A 10 11.99 3.15 -20.15
N GLN A 11 12.66 2.15 -19.57
CA GLN A 11 12.02 1.26 -18.59
C GLN A 11 11.52 2.03 -17.36
N LEU A 12 12.31 2.96 -16.82
CA LEU A 12 11.89 3.76 -15.67
C LEU A 12 10.68 4.66 -15.98
N LEU A 13 10.61 5.22 -17.20
CA LEU A 13 9.48 6.03 -17.63
C LEU A 13 8.20 5.21 -17.78
N GLU A 14 8.31 4.01 -18.35
CA GLU A 14 7.19 3.09 -18.54
C GLU A 14 6.65 2.59 -17.17
N GLU A 15 7.55 2.19 -16.28
CA GLU A 15 7.21 1.79 -14.91
C GLU A 15 6.57 2.95 -14.12
N PHE A 16 7.11 4.17 -14.26
CA PHE A 16 6.54 5.35 -13.61
C PHE A 16 5.15 5.67 -14.14
N GLU A 17 4.93 5.57 -15.45
CA GLU A 17 3.61 5.77 -16.05
C GLU A 17 2.61 4.74 -15.53
N GLU A 18 2.99 3.46 -15.48
CA GLU A 18 2.15 2.39 -14.99
C GLU A 18 1.78 2.58 -13.52
N ILE A 19 2.77 2.87 -12.67
CA ILE A 19 2.54 3.15 -11.24
C ILE A 19 1.67 4.39 -11.06
N SER A 20 1.96 5.48 -11.77
CA SER A 20 1.19 6.73 -11.67
C SER A 20 -0.27 6.51 -12.06
N ARG A 21 -0.52 5.83 -13.20
CA ARG A 21 -1.85 5.47 -13.67
C ARG A 21 -2.59 4.58 -12.67
N ALA A 22 -1.91 3.58 -12.11
CA ALA A 22 -2.47 2.70 -11.10
C ALA A 22 -2.85 3.46 -9.82
N VAL A 23 -2.00 4.37 -9.35
CA VAL A 23 -2.26 5.21 -8.16
C VAL A 23 -3.45 6.15 -8.39
N VAL A 24 -3.50 6.84 -9.54
CA VAL A 24 -4.61 7.74 -9.88
C VAL A 24 -5.92 6.97 -9.99
N SER A 25 -5.92 5.85 -10.73
CA SER A 25 -7.10 5.00 -10.89
C SER A 25 -7.57 4.40 -9.56
N SER A 26 -6.64 3.96 -8.71
CA SER A 26 -6.94 3.46 -7.37
C SER A 26 -7.57 4.53 -6.48
N THR A 27 -7.02 5.75 -6.52
CA THR A 27 -7.51 6.86 -5.69
C THR A 27 -8.90 7.29 -6.12
N LEU A 28 -9.13 7.39 -7.43
CA LEU A 28 -10.44 7.75 -7.98
C LEU A 28 -11.50 6.69 -7.64
N LEU A 29 -11.18 5.41 -7.84
CA LEU A 29 -12.09 4.32 -7.49
C LEU A 29 -12.40 4.29 -5.99
N ALA A 30 -11.38 4.49 -5.14
CA ALA A 30 -11.56 4.58 -3.70
C ALA A 30 -12.48 5.73 -3.31
N ALA A 31 -12.28 6.92 -3.88
CA ALA A 31 -13.10 8.09 -3.62
C ALA A 31 -14.57 7.88 -3.98
N ILE A 32 -14.85 7.22 -5.12
CA ILE A 32 -16.23 6.88 -5.53
C ILE A 32 -16.87 5.95 -4.50
N VAL A 33 -16.20 4.85 -4.16
CA VAL A 33 -16.75 3.85 -3.23
C VAL A 33 -16.93 4.45 -1.84
N GLN A 34 -15.97 5.22 -1.34
CA GLN A 34 -16.07 5.89 -0.05
C GLN A 34 -17.23 6.90 -0.02
N ALA A 35 -17.40 7.70 -1.07
CA ALA A 35 -18.50 8.65 -1.16
C ALA A 35 -19.85 7.93 -1.09
N VAL A 36 -20.03 6.85 -1.86
CA VAL A 36 -21.26 6.05 -1.85
C VAL A 36 -21.53 5.48 -0.45
N LEU A 37 -20.53 4.86 0.18
CA LEU A 37 -20.66 4.28 1.52
C LEU A 37 -20.93 5.34 2.60
N ALA A 38 -20.25 6.48 2.54
CA ALA A 38 -20.50 7.60 3.45
C ALA A 38 -21.90 8.20 3.23
N GLY A 39 -22.34 8.30 1.97
CA GLY A 39 -23.68 8.76 1.60
C GLY A 39 -24.78 7.87 2.18
N PHE A 40 -24.61 6.55 2.15
CA PHE A 40 -25.50 5.64 2.88
C PHE A 40 -25.49 5.92 4.39
N GLY A 41 -24.30 6.12 4.98
CA GLY A 41 -24.16 6.50 6.38
C GLY A 41 -24.94 7.78 6.70
N PHE A 42 -24.79 8.83 5.89
CA PHE A 42 -25.48 10.11 6.08
C PHE A 42 -26.99 9.97 5.94
N TYR A 43 -27.45 9.16 4.98
CA TYR A 43 -28.86 8.91 4.75
C TYR A 43 -29.51 8.23 5.96
N PHE A 44 -28.88 7.17 6.48
CA PHE A 44 -29.38 6.47 7.67
C PHE A 44 -29.24 7.30 8.95
N ALA A 45 -28.27 8.22 9.00
CA ALA A 45 -28.13 9.16 10.11
C ALA A 45 -29.16 10.30 10.09
N GLY A 46 -30.04 10.35 9.08
CA GLY A 46 -31.13 11.32 9.01
C GLY A 46 -30.69 12.74 8.67
N LEU A 47 -29.52 12.93 8.05
CA LEU A 47 -29.05 14.25 7.64
C LEU A 47 -29.87 14.75 6.44
N GLU A 48 -30.26 16.02 6.45
CA GLU A 48 -31.02 16.60 5.31
C GLU A 48 -30.11 16.81 4.08
N THR A 49 -28.84 17.12 4.30
CA THR A 49 -27.87 17.50 3.26
C THR A 49 -27.04 16.31 2.73
N VAL A 50 -27.63 15.13 2.62
CA VAL A 50 -26.94 13.87 2.21
C VAL A 50 -26.20 14.02 0.88
N PHE A 51 -26.83 14.61 -0.13
CA PHE A 51 -26.21 14.79 -1.45
C PHE A 51 -24.95 15.66 -1.38
N LEU A 52 -25.03 16.79 -0.66
CA LEU A 52 -23.92 17.72 -0.50
C LEU A 52 -22.77 17.07 0.28
N LEU A 53 -23.07 16.38 1.38
CA LEU A 53 -22.07 15.70 2.20
C LEU A 53 -21.40 14.55 1.44
N THR A 54 -22.16 13.80 0.65
CA THR A 54 -21.64 12.73 -0.21
C THR A 54 -20.67 13.29 -1.25
N LEU A 55 -21.05 14.38 -1.91
CA LEU A 55 -20.19 15.05 -2.89
C LEU A 55 -18.93 15.63 -2.22
N LEU A 56 -19.09 16.21 -1.02
CA LEU A 56 -17.96 16.68 -0.22
C LEU A 56 -17.04 15.53 0.16
N THR A 57 -17.57 14.37 0.55
CA THR A 57 -16.79 13.17 0.82
C THR A 57 -16.05 12.69 -0.42
N PHE A 58 -16.65 12.73 -1.60
CA PHE A 58 -15.97 12.35 -2.84
C PHE A 58 -14.72 13.20 -3.10
N PHE A 59 -14.84 14.53 -3.04
CA PHE A 59 -13.68 15.41 -3.22
C PHE A 59 -12.69 15.30 -2.08
N ALA A 60 -13.17 15.19 -0.83
CA ALA A 60 -12.31 15.04 0.32
C ALA A 60 -11.53 13.72 0.27
N ALA A 61 -12.13 12.61 -0.15
CA ALA A 61 -11.52 11.29 -0.26
C ALA A 61 -10.33 11.24 -1.23
N MET A 62 -10.20 12.21 -2.13
CA MET A 62 -8.98 12.38 -2.94
C MET A 62 -7.75 12.72 -2.07
N ILE A 63 -7.94 13.22 -0.85
CA ILE A 63 -6.93 13.38 0.20
C ILE A 63 -6.92 12.08 1.03
N PRO A 64 -5.90 11.22 0.86
CA PRO A 64 -5.87 9.92 1.51
C PRO A 64 -5.85 10.02 3.04
N PHE A 65 -6.39 8.99 3.71
CA PHE A 65 -6.41 8.80 5.17
C PHE A 65 -7.27 9.78 5.98
N VAL A 66 -7.34 11.05 5.57
CA VAL A 66 -7.94 12.11 6.39
C VAL A 66 -9.23 12.64 5.76
N GLY A 67 -9.31 12.70 4.43
CA GLY A 67 -10.37 13.40 3.72
C GLY A 67 -11.78 12.92 4.06
N ALA A 68 -12.08 11.65 3.76
CA ALA A 68 -13.40 11.08 4.06
C ALA A 68 -13.70 11.08 5.57
N ALA A 69 -12.68 10.79 6.41
CA ALA A 69 -12.80 10.77 7.87
C ALA A 69 -13.16 12.13 8.47
N ALA A 70 -12.60 13.22 7.91
CA ALA A 70 -12.94 14.56 8.34
C ALA A 70 -14.41 14.90 8.08
N VAL A 71 -14.96 14.44 6.94
CA VAL A 71 -16.35 14.73 6.57
C VAL A 71 -17.33 13.96 7.46
N TRP A 72 -17.22 12.63 7.54
CA TRP A 72 -18.16 11.86 8.37
C TRP A 72 -17.95 12.08 9.86
N GLY A 73 -16.70 12.29 10.32
CA GLY A 73 -16.40 12.61 11.70
C GLY A 73 -16.96 13.97 12.11
N GLY A 74 -16.83 14.97 11.24
CA GLY A 74 -17.46 16.28 11.43
C GLY A 74 -18.98 16.18 11.44
N ALA A 75 -19.57 15.38 10.56
CA ALA A 75 -21.02 15.14 10.52
C ALA A 75 -21.52 14.43 11.80
N SER A 76 -20.80 13.43 12.31
CA SER A 76 -21.11 12.79 13.60
C SER A 76 -21.04 13.78 14.76
N LEU A 77 -20.02 14.65 14.78
CA LEU A 77 -19.91 15.71 15.78
C LEU A 77 -21.07 16.71 15.69
N TYR A 78 -21.47 17.07 14.48
CA TYR A 78 -22.62 17.94 14.26
C TYR A 78 -23.91 17.33 14.81
N LEU A 79 -24.17 16.06 14.52
CA LEU A 79 -25.32 15.31 15.05
C LEU A 79 -25.31 15.27 16.59
N LEU A 80 -24.14 15.04 17.19
CA LEU A 80 -24.01 14.95 18.64
C LEU A 80 -24.23 16.31 19.34
N PHE A 81 -23.62 17.38 18.83
CA PHE A 81 -23.59 18.66 19.54
C PHE A 81 -24.77 19.57 19.21
N PHE A 82 -25.21 19.61 17.95
CA PHE A 82 -26.25 20.52 17.47
C PHE A 82 -27.61 19.84 17.38
N VAL A 83 -27.68 18.65 16.79
CA VAL A 83 -28.95 17.91 16.65
C VAL A 83 -29.32 17.19 17.95
N LYS A 84 -28.33 16.94 18.82
CA LYS A 84 -28.47 16.18 20.09
C LYS A 84 -28.96 14.74 19.88
N ASP A 85 -28.77 14.19 18.68
CA ASP A 85 -29.06 12.79 18.39
C ASP A 85 -27.80 11.94 18.57
N THR A 86 -27.63 11.45 19.79
CA THR A 86 -26.51 10.60 20.17
C THR A 86 -26.53 9.26 19.42
N TRP A 87 -27.70 8.73 19.09
CA TRP A 87 -27.82 7.44 18.41
C TRP A 87 -27.34 7.55 16.96
N ALA A 88 -27.81 8.56 16.23
CA ALA A 88 -27.36 8.84 14.87
C ALA A 88 -25.86 9.18 14.83
N ALA A 89 -25.36 9.97 15.79
CA ALA A 89 -23.96 10.35 15.86
C ALA A 89 -23.03 9.14 16.08
N VAL A 90 -23.35 8.28 17.03
CA VAL A 90 -22.58 7.06 17.33
C VAL A 90 -22.70 6.07 16.19
N GLY A 91 -23.89 5.88 15.61
CA GLY A 91 -24.11 5.01 14.46
C GLY A 91 -23.27 5.43 13.25
N LEU A 92 -23.28 6.72 12.92
CA LEU A 92 -22.48 7.26 11.82
C LEU A 92 -20.98 7.15 12.09
N ALA A 93 -20.53 7.40 13.33
CA ALA A 93 -19.13 7.25 13.70
C ALA A 93 -18.67 5.79 13.60
N LEU A 94 -19.49 4.85 14.07
CA LEU A 94 -19.20 3.42 13.99
C LEU A 94 -19.14 2.96 12.53
N TRP A 95 -20.10 3.38 11.70
CA TRP A 95 -20.12 3.10 10.27
C TRP A 95 -18.90 3.69 9.55
N GLY A 96 -18.55 4.94 9.84
CA GLY A 96 -17.40 5.63 9.30
C GLY A 96 -16.09 4.90 9.58
N VAL A 97 -15.85 4.55 10.85
CA VAL A 97 -14.62 3.84 11.26
C VAL A 97 -14.57 2.40 10.72
N SER A 98 -15.67 1.67 10.78
CA SER A 98 -15.67 0.24 10.44
C SER A 98 -15.74 -0.02 8.94
N VAL A 99 -16.59 0.72 8.21
CA VAL A 99 -16.89 0.47 6.80
C VAL A 99 -16.12 1.44 5.89
N VAL A 100 -16.29 2.74 6.10
CA VAL A 100 -15.73 3.77 5.18
C VAL A 100 -14.21 3.81 5.25
N SER A 101 -13.62 3.73 6.45
CA SER A 101 -12.16 3.74 6.64
C SER A 101 -11.49 2.42 6.22
N THR A 102 -12.20 1.29 6.27
CA THR A 102 -11.65 0.00 5.83
C THR A 102 -11.51 -0.07 4.31
N ILE A 103 -12.38 0.61 3.56
CA ILE A 103 -12.38 0.53 2.10
C ILE A 103 -11.07 1.03 1.47
N ASP A 104 -10.45 2.08 2.04
CA ASP A 104 -9.15 2.58 1.58
C ASP A 104 -8.05 1.53 1.71
N ASN A 105 -8.14 0.69 2.75
CA ASN A 105 -7.18 -0.38 3.04
C ASN A 105 -7.40 -1.61 2.16
N VAL A 106 -8.53 -1.72 1.46
CA VAL A 106 -8.89 -2.83 0.58
C VAL A 106 -8.69 -2.46 -0.89
N ILE A 107 -9.16 -1.28 -1.30
CA ILE A 107 -9.10 -0.86 -2.71
C ILE A 107 -7.66 -0.67 -3.16
N LYS A 108 -6.79 -0.08 -2.32
CA LYS A 108 -5.37 0.10 -2.67
C LYS A 108 -4.69 -1.23 -3.00
N PRO A 109 -4.65 -2.26 -2.13
CA PRO A 109 -3.97 -3.52 -2.47
C PRO A 109 -4.62 -4.31 -3.63
N ILE A 110 -5.95 -4.19 -3.83
CA ILE A 110 -6.64 -4.84 -4.96
C ILE A 110 -6.28 -4.16 -6.29
N VAL A 111 -6.34 -2.84 -6.35
CA VAL A 111 -6.04 -2.09 -7.59
C VAL A 111 -4.54 -2.10 -7.88
N LEU A 112 -3.71 -2.02 -6.84
CA LEU A 112 -2.25 -1.98 -6.96
C LEU A 112 -1.59 -3.35 -7.08
N HIS A 113 -2.36 -4.44 -7.24
CA HIS A 113 -1.92 -5.83 -7.38
C HIS A 113 -0.67 -6.22 -6.56
N GLY A 114 -0.93 -6.91 -5.45
CA GLY A 114 0.02 -7.55 -4.55
C GLY A 114 1.41 -7.90 -5.11
N GLN A 115 2.39 -7.07 -4.78
CA GLN A 115 3.80 -7.44 -4.69
C GLN A 115 4.30 -7.25 -3.25
N SER A 116 3.51 -7.64 -2.25
CA SER A 116 4.06 -7.84 -0.91
C SER A 116 4.43 -9.30 -0.74
N LYS A 117 5.69 -9.62 -1.03
CA LYS A 117 6.31 -10.93 -0.74
C LYS A 117 6.56 -11.12 0.78
N LEU A 118 6.09 -10.20 1.62
CA LEU A 118 6.26 -10.29 3.06
C LEU A 118 5.18 -11.17 3.65
N HIS A 119 5.62 -12.29 4.23
CA HIS A 119 4.76 -13.19 5.00
C HIS A 119 3.99 -12.38 6.08
N PRO A 120 2.68 -12.59 6.29
CA PRO A 120 1.88 -11.79 7.22
C PRO A 120 2.46 -11.71 8.64
N LEU A 121 3.08 -12.80 9.10
CA LEU A 121 3.79 -12.83 10.39
C LEU A 121 5.01 -11.90 10.43
N LEU A 122 5.78 -11.79 9.35
CA LEU A 122 6.92 -10.85 9.27
C LEU A 122 6.43 -9.40 9.27
N ALA A 123 5.34 -9.11 8.57
CA ALA A 123 4.72 -7.79 8.61
C ALA A 123 4.26 -7.44 10.04
N LEU A 124 3.56 -8.34 10.72
CA LEU A 124 3.14 -8.16 12.11
C LEU A 124 4.35 -7.94 13.04
N LEU A 125 5.36 -8.79 12.94
CA LEU A 125 6.57 -8.71 13.77
C LEU A 125 7.34 -7.41 13.52
N SER A 126 7.37 -6.94 12.27
CA SER A 126 8.01 -5.68 11.89
C SER A 126 7.32 -4.47 12.51
N VAL A 127 5.99 -4.46 12.57
CA VAL A 127 5.21 -3.40 13.21
C VAL A 127 5.43 -3.44 14.72
N LEU A 128 5.33 -4.61 15.35
CA LEU A 128 5.53 -4.76 16.79
C LEU A 128 6.95 -4.35 17.21
N GLY A 129 7.97 -4.85 16.50
CA GLY A 129 9.37 -4.49 16.73
C GLY A 129 9.65 -3.01 16.45
N GLY A 130 9.09 -2.47 15.35
CA GLY A 130 9.21 -1.06 15.00
C GLY A 130 8.60 -0.16 16.07
N VAL A 131 7.41 -0.48 16.58
CA VAL A 131 6.74 0.27 17.65
C VAL A 131 7.56 0.24 18.93
N THR A 132 8.12 -0.92 19.30
CA THR A 132 8.97 -1.00 20.50
C THR A 132 10.27 -0.21 20.39
N ALA A 133 10.83 -0.07 19.18
CA ALA A 133 12.11 0.61 18.97
C ALA A 133 11.96 2.13 18.72
N LEU A 134 10.91 2.55 18.01
CA LEU A 134 10.75 3.90 17.48
C LEU A 134 9.44 4.58 17.92
N GLY A 135 8.63 3.93 18.76
CA GLY A 135 7.33 4.43 19.18
C GLY A 135 6.30 4.41 18.04
N PRO A 136 5.29 5.30 18.04
CA PRO A 136 4.19 5.28 17.07
C PRO A 136 4.64 5.34 15.60
N ILE A 137 5.75 6.04 15.32
CA ILE A 137 6.36 6.13 13.98
C ILE A 137 6.81 4.75 13.47
N GLY A 138 7.14 3.84 14.40
CA GLY A 138 7.55 2.47 14.13
C GLY A 138 6.54 1.62 13.37
N ILE A 139 5.25 1.98 13.38
CA ILE A 139 4.21 1.30 12.58
C ILE A 139 4.50 1.38 11.08
N PHE A 140 5.06 2.51 10.63
CA PHE A 140 5.42 2.72 9.23
C PHE A 140 6.86 2.28 8.94
N VAL A 141 7.79 2.62 9.85
CA VAL A 141 9.21 2.37 9.63
C VAL A 141 9.57 0.88 9.72
N GLY A 142 8.90 0.11 10.59
CA GLY A 142 9.15 -1.32 10.78
C GLY A 142 9.00 -2.14 9.48
N PRO A 143 7.82 -2.13 8.83
CA PRO A 143 7.60 -2.83 7.57
C PRO A 143 8.56 -2.41 6.45
N ILE A 144 8.87 -1.11 6.36
CA ILE A 144 9.80 -0.57 5.35
C ILE A 144 11.21 -1.14 5.54
N ALA A 145 11.71 -1.17 6.79
CA ALA A 145 13.02 -1.71 7.11
C ALA A 145 13.13 -3.21 6.78
N VAL A 146 12.09 -4.00 7.09
CA VAL A 146 12.05 -5.43 6.78
C VAL A 146 11.95 -5.69 5.28
N ALA A 147 11.19 -4.88 4.54
CA ALA A 147 11.15 -4.97 3.07
C ALA A 147 12.54 -4.71 2.46
N PHE A 148 13.26 -3.68 2.95
CA PHE A 148 14.63 -3.40 2.53
C PHE A 148 15.59 -4.55 2.82
N LEU A 149 15.51 -5.12 4.03
CA LEU A 149 16.32 -6.28 4.40
C LEU A 149 16.04 -7.48 3.49
N GLN A 150 14.77 -7.77 3.21
CA GLN A 150 14.38 -8.87 2.33
C GLN A 150 14.90 -8.66 0.89
N ALA A 151 14.81 -7.44 0.38
CA ALA A 151 15.34 -7.08 -0.93
C ALA A 151 16.87 -7.28 -1.00
N ALA A 152 17.59 -6.81 0.02
CA ALA A 152 19.05 -6.98 0.12
C ALA A 152 19.45 -8.46 0.20
N LEU A 153 18.74 -9.26 1.01
CA LEU A 153 18.99 -10.70 1.12
C LEU A 153 18.71 -11.43 -0.20
N THR A 154 17.64 -11.05 -0.89
CA THR A 154 17.30 -11.65 -2.19
C THR A 154 18.37 -11.33 -3.23
N MET A 155 18.85 -10.08 -3.28
CA MET A 155 19.93 -9.68 -4.17
C MET A 155 21.23 -10.45 -3.89
N LEU A 156 21.58 -10.62 -2.62
CA LEU A 156 22.75 -11.41 -2.22
C LEU A 156 22.62 -12.89 -2.59
N GLN A 157 21.43 -13.49 -2.39
CA GLN A 157 21.17 -14.88 -2.77
C GLN A 157 21.29 -15.09 -4.28
N THR A 158 20.82 -14.13 -5.09
CA THR A 158 20.96 -14.19 -6.55
C THR A 158 22.42 -14.14 -6.98
N GLU A 159 23.22 -13.23 -6.41
CA GLU A 159 24.68 -13.12 -6.67
C GLU A 159 25.44 -14.40 -6.26
N LEU A 160 25.14 -14.96 -5.09
CA LEU A 160 25.77 -16.21 -4.66
C LEU A 160 25.41 -17.39 -5.55
N GLY A 161 24.18 -17.42 -6.07
CA GLY A 161 23.73 -18.43 -7.05
C GLY A 161 24.49 -18.33 -8.36
N SER A 162 24.61 -17.13 -8.93
CA SER A 162 25.34 -16.93 -10.19
C SER A 162 26.82 -17.28 -10.07
N LEU A 163 27.47 -16.91 -8.97
CA LEU A 163 28.88 -17.25 -8.73
C LEU A 163 29.10 -18.77 -8.59
N ALA A 164 28.13 -19.50 -8.04
CA ALA A 164 28.21 -20.95 -7.93
C ALA A 164 28.06 -21.64 -9.30
N GLU A 165 27.18 -21.14 -10.16
CA GLU A 165 26.99 -21.62 -11.53
C GLU A 165 28.24 -21.34 -12.40
N ASP A 166 28.80 -20.14 -12.32
CA ASP A 166 30.03 -19.77 -13.04
C ASP A 166 31.21 -20.66 -12.64
N ARG A 167 31.32 -20.99 -11.34
CA ARG A 167 32.35 -21.91 -10.83
C ARG A 167 32.17 -23.33 -11.35
N GLN A 168 30.94 -23.82 -11.42
CA GLN A 168 30.64 -25.15 -11.98
C GLN A 168 30.94 -25.20 -13.48
N ALA A 169 30.57 -24.17 -14.24
CA ALA A 169 30.87 -24.06 -15.66
C ALA A 169 32.38 -24.05 -15.93
N ALA A 170 33.16 -23.30 -15.13
CA ALA A 170 34.62 -23.28 -15.23
C ALA A 170 35.27 -24.61 -14.88
N THR A 171 34.73 -25.35 -13.90
CA THR A 171 35.24 -26.67 -13.50
C THR A 171 34.94 -27.72 -14.57
N ALA A 172 33.72 -27.75 -15.12
CA ALA A 172 33.35 -28.66 -16.20
C ALA A 172 34.14 -28.42 -17.50
N ALA A 173 34.49 -27.17 -17.81
CA ALA A 173 35.34 -26.84 -18.96
C ALA A 173 36.80 -27.31 -18.79
N ALA A 174 37.30 -27.35 -17.56
CA ALA A 174 38.66 -27.84 -17.26
C ALA A 174 38.78 -29.36 -17.43
N ASP A 175 37.75 -30.12 -17.03
CA ASP A 175 37.71 -31.58 -17.16
C ASP A 175 37.65 -32.05 -18.63
N LEU A 176 37.12 -31.21 -19.54
CA LEU A 176 37.05 -31.49 -20.97
C LEU A 176 38.36 -31.21 -21.73
N HIS A 177 39.35 -30.55 -21.11
CA HIS A 177 40.61 -30.17 -21.75
C HIS A 177 41.81 -31.03 -21.33
N GLU A 178 41.59 -32.14 -20.62
CA GLU A 178 42.64 -33.12 -20.35
C GLU A 178 43.03 -33.83 -21.66
N PRO A 179 44.23 -33.59 -22.23
CA PRO A 179 44.61 -34.23 -23.48
C PRO A 179 44.75 -35.75 -23.25
N PRO A 180 44.31 -36.61 -24.18
CA PRO A 180 44.42 -38.04 -24.02
C PRO A 180 45.87 -38.41 -23.75
N SER A 181 46.10 -39.05 -22.61
CA SER A 181 47.39 -39.57 -22.21
C SER A 181 47.95 -40.40 -23.36
N ARG A 182 49.04 -39.91 -23.96
CA ARG A 182 49.79 -40.63 -24.99
C ARG A 182 50.42 -41.86 -24.33
N GLY A 183 49.70 -42.98 -24.39
CA GLY A 183 50.25 -44.33 -24.24
C GLY A 183 51.00 -44.77 -25.50
#